data_AF-A0A382T4J2-F1
#
_entry.id   AF-A0A382T4J2-F1
#
_cell.length_a   1.000
_cell.length_b   1.000
_cell.length_c   1.000
_cell.angle_alpha   90.00
_cell.angle_beta   90.00
_cell.angle_gamma   90.00
#
_symmetry.space_group_name_H-M   'P 1'
#
loop_
_entity.id
_entity.type
_entity.pdbx_description
1 polymer ?
#
loop_
_entity_poly.entity_id
_entity_poly.type
_entity_poly.pdbx_seq_one_letter_code
_entity_poly.pdbx_strand_id
1 'polypeptide(L)'
;MSWRSDPDSEVRLFRDMTSPVGGAPKTLLGFADDPMAEEGMDAPEGGSPEESIRVHRPEGVQEDVPASVIREFTVGKQAALSSTEVHRFKQHNDKLIRSLGARLSLFLRTELMMEQVSLEVVDLAKYVQQFPGERHMMLFKIQPFEAIGALDISKPLALTIADRMLGGKGF
;
A
#
# COMPACT_ATOMS: atom_id res chain seq x y z
N MET A 1 -0.08 9.02 -40.42
CA MET A 1 1.25 8.51 -40.00
C MET A 1 1.03 7.18 -39.31
N SER A 2 1.30 6.07 -39.98
CA SER A 2 1.17 4.72 -39.42
C SER A 2 2.46 4.31 -38.75
N TRP A 3 2.43 4.05 -37.44
CA TRP A 3 3.52 3.41 -36.72
C TRP A 3 3.67 1.97 -37.23
N ARG A 4 4.86 1.60 -37.71
CA ARG A 4 5.25 0.22 -37.98
C ARG A 4 6.30 -0.16 -36.93
N SER A 5 5.98 -1.15 -36.10
CA SER A 5 6.90 -1.70 -35.10
C SER A 5 7.92 -2.59 -35.81
N ASP A 6 9.20 -2.36 -35.52
CA ASP A 6 10.33 -3.16 -36.01
C ASP A 6 10.32 -4.54 -35.34
N PRO A 7 10.30 -5.65 -36.09
CA PRO A 7 10.23 -7.01 -35.53
C PRO A 7 11.49 -7.47 -34.79
N ASP A 8 12.60 -6.71 -34.83
CA ASP A 8 13.84 -7.04 -34.09
C ASP A 8 14.08 -6.17 -32.84
N SER A 9 13.13 -5.31 -32.44
CA SER A 9 13.24 -4.57 -31.18
C SER A 9 12.79 -5.44 -30.00
N GLU A 10 13.65 -6.34 -29.52
CA GLU A 10 13.47 -7.00 -28.21
C GLU A 10 13.73 -5.99 -27.07
N VAL A 11 12.84 -5.01 -26.93
CA VAL A 11 12.75 -4.22 -25.70
C VAL A 11 11.72 -4.91 -24.80
N ARG A 12 12.15 -5.98 -24.13
CA ARG A 12 11.37 -6.63 -23.06
C ARG A 12 11.47 -5.78 -21.79
N LEU A 13 10.65 -4.72 -21.71
CA LEU A 13 10.62 -3.79 -20.57
C LEU A 13 10.04 -4.40 -19.29
N PHE A 14 9.45 -5.59 -19.34
CA PHE A 14 8.89 -6.25 -18.16
C PHE A 14 9.15 -7.75 -18.21
N ARG A 15 9.75 -8.28 -17.14
CA ARG A 15 9.88 -9.71 -16.91
C ARG A 15 8.49 -10.26 -16.61
N ASP A 16 8.03 -11.18 -17.45
CA ASP A 16 6.82 -11.96 -17.22
C ASP A 16 7.00 -12.84 -15.98
N MET A 17 6.22 -12.55 -14.93
CA MET A 17 6.26 -13.23 -13.63
C MET A 17 5.33 -14.44 -13.56
N THR A 18 4.75 -14.88 -14.68
CA THR A 18 3.89 -16.07 -14.74
C THR A 18 4.62 -17.36 -15.13
N SER A 19 5.94 -17.29 -15.36
CA SER A 19 6.76 -18.49 -15.59
C SER A 19 7.06 -19.23 -14.28
N PRO A 20 6.83 -20.56 -14.18
CA PRO A 20 7.15 -21.30 -12.97
C PRO A 20 8.67 -21.33 -12.74
N VAL A 21 9.12 -20.97 -11.53
CA VAL A 21 10.52 -21.10 -11.13
C VAL A 21 10.83 -22.58 -10.91
N GLY A 22 11.41 -23.23 -11.91
CA GLY A 22 11.92 -24.60 -11.82
C GLY A 22 13.19 -24.77 -12.63
N GLY A 23 14.32 -25.00 -11.96
CA GLY A 23 15.59 -25.36 -12.60
C GLY A 23 16.79 -25.19 -11.66
N ALA A 24 17.20 -26.28 -11.02
CA ALA A 24 18.31 -26.38 -10.06
C ALA A 24 19.69 -26.02 -10.65
N PRO A 25 20.68 -25.60 -9.83
CA PRO A 25 22.08 -25.65 -10.24
C PRO A 25 22.66 -27.05 -10.02
N LYS A 26 23.04 -27.71 -11.12
CA LYS A 26 24.05 -28.77 -11.12
C LYS A 26 25.42 -28.12 -10.90
N THR A 27 26.12 -28.50 -9.83
CA THR A 27 27.47 -29.09 -9.88
C THR A 27 27.94 -29.42 -8.48
N LEU A 28 27.87 -30.71 -8.16
CA LEU A 28 28.54 -31.38 -7.07
C LEU A 28 29.62 -32.21 -7.74
N LEU A 29 30.88 -31.81 -7.62
CA LEU A 29 32.05 -32.59 -7.99
C LEU A 29 33.05 -32.37 -6.86
N GLY A 30 33.12 -33.35 -5.96
CA GLY A 30 34.10 -33.39 -4.90
C GLY A 30 35.45 -33.84 -5.43
N PHE A 31 36.50 -33.49 -4.69
CA PHE A 31 37.66 -34.34 -4.42
C PHE A 31 38.22 -33.94 -3.06
N ALA A 32 38.46 -34.94 -2.21
CA ALA A 32 39.36 -34.86 -1.08
C ALA A 32 40.75 -35.33 -1.56
N ASP A 33 41.80 -34.65 -1.10
CA ASP A 33 43.07 -35.23 -0.62
C ASP A 33 44.00 -34.07 -0.14
N ASP A 34 44.46 -34.20 1.11
CA ASP A 34 45.42 -33.34 1.85
C ASP A 34 46.88 -33.80 1.52
N PRO A 35 48.05 -33.17 1.91
CA PRO A 35 48.22 -32.21 3.02
C PRO A 35 49.36 -31.14 2.92
N MET A 36 49.48 -30.33 4.00
CA MET A 36 50.63 -29.57 4.52
C MET A 36 51.05 -28.22 3.89
N ALA A 37 50.81 -27.12 4.61
CA ALA A 37 51.79 -26.06 4.91
C ALA A 37 51.34 -25.22 6.12
N GLU A 38 52.32 -24.76 6.89
CA GLU A 38 52.27 -24.40 8.31
C GLU A 38 51.60 -23.07 8.73
N GLU A 39 51.24 -23.08 10.02
CA GLU A 39 51.07 -22.01 11.03
C GLU A 39 51.24 -20.53 10.67
N GLY A 40 50.29 -19.70 11.14
CA GLY A 40 50.50 -18.27 11.31
C GLY A 40 49.27 -17.43 11.69
N MET A 41 49.13 -17.17 13.01
CA MET A 41 48.58 -15.95 13.64
C MET A 41 47.06 -15.67 13.61
N ASP A 42 46.46 -15.63 14.80
CA ASP A 42 45.16 -15.04 15.12
C ASP A 42 45.09 -13.52 14.85
N ALA A 43 44.00 -13.06 14.20
CA ALA A 43 43.18 -11.86 14.50
C ALA A 43 42.43 -11.33 13.24
N PRO A 44 41.35 -10.53 13.42
CA PRO A 44 40.08 -10.76 14.12
C PRO A 44 38.96 -11.14 13.11
N GLU A 45 37.78 -11.52 13.60
CA GLU A 45 36.57 -11.77 12.79
C GLU A 45 36.31 -10.64 11.79
N GLY A 46 36.65 -10.90 10.52
CA GLY A 46 36.24 -10.07 9.39
C GLY A 46 34.75 -10.19 9.23
N GLY A 47 34.01 -9.15 9.61
CA GLY A 47 32.64 -8.95 9.16
C GLY A 47 32.62 -9.15 7.64
N SER A 48 31.78 -10.08 7.18
CA SER A 48 31.67 -10.40 5.75
C SER A 48 31.56 -9.10 4.96
N PRO A 49 32.38 -8.91 3.90
CA PRO A 49 32.36 -7.66 3.15
C PRO A 49 30.94 -7.43 2.66
N GLU A 50 30.34 -6.31 3.08
CA GLU A 50 28.99 -5.94 2.63
C GLU A 50 29.03 -5.90 1.09
N GLU A 51 28.22 -6.75 0.46
CA GLU A 51 28.13 -6.84 -0.99
C GLU A 51 27.78 -5.45 -1.53
N SER A 52 28.61 -4.90 -2.41
CA SER A 52 28.36 -3.60 -3.03
C SER A 52 27.63 -3.79 -4.36
N ILE A 53 26.62 -2.96 -4.59
CA ILE A 53 25.79 -2.99 -5.80
C ILE A 53 26.03 -1.69 -6.56
N ARG A 54 26.36 -1.81 -7.85
CA ARG A 54 26.55 -0.67 -8.73
C ARG A 54 25.20 -0.05 -9.11
N VAL A 55 24.98 1.20 -8.74
CA VAL A 55 23.76 1.95 -9.03
C VAL A 55 24.03 3.06 -10.04
N HIS A 56 23.11 3.21 -11.00
CA HIS A 56 23.14 4.27 -12.01
C HIS A 56 22.17 5.38 -11.59
N ARG A 57 22.71 6.59 -11.35
CA ARG A 57 21.91 7.76 -11.01
C ARG A 57 21.27 8.39 -12.27
N PRO A 58 20.17 9.15 -12.15
CA PRO A 58 19.51 9.81 -13.27
C PRO A 58 20.44 10.73 -14.09
N GLU A 59 21.47 11.29 -13.44
CA GLU A 59 22.49 12.14 -14.05
C GLU A 59 23.58 11.35 -14.81
N GLY A 60 23.46 10.02 -14.87
CA GLY A 60 24.40 9.12 -15.55
C GLY A 60 25.63 8.74 -14.71
N VAL A 61 25.72 9.21 -13.48
CA VAL A 61 26.82 8.89 -12.55
C VAL A 61 26.64 7.47 -12.00
N GLN A 62 27.71 6.68 -12.06
CA GLN A 62 27.76 5.34 -11.47
C GLN A 62 28.41 5.40 -10.09
N GLU A 63 27.77 4.78 -9.11
CA GLU A 63 28.26 4.71 -7.73
C GLU A 63 28.04 3.31 -7.17
N ASP A 64 29.05 2.78 -6.49
CA ASP A 64 28.97 1.50 -5.80
C ASP A 64 28.44 1.78 -4.38
N VAL A 65 27.23 1.29 -4.08
CA VAL A 65 26.57 1.47 -2.78
C VAL A 65 26.46 0.13 -2.05
N PRO A 66 26.53 0.10 -0.70
CA PRO A 66 26.30 -1.13 0.05
C PRO A 66 24.91 -1.70 -0.23
N ALA A 67 24.80 -3.02 -0.39
CA ALA A 67 23.53 -3.71 -0.61
C ALA A 67 22.51 -3.43 0.51
N SER A 68 22.99 -3.16 1.73
CA SER A 68 22.17 -2.78 2.89
C SER A 68 21.35 -1.49 2.69
N VAL A 69 21.77 -0.62 1.77
CA VAL A 69 21.09 0.65 1.46
C VAL A 69 19.99 0.45 0.40
N ILE A 70 20.03 -0.63 -0.38
CA ILE A 70 19.05 -0.92 -1.42
C ILE A 70 17.84 -1.62 -0.81
N ARG A 71 16.67 -1.03 -1.03
CA ARG A 71 15.39 -1.56 -0.55
C ARG A 71 14.50 -1.87 -1.72
N GLU A 72 13.81 -3.01 -1.63
CA GLU A 72 12.77 -3.36 -2.59
C GLU A 72 11.67 -2.29 -2.57
N PHE A 73 11.51 -1.57 -3.68
CA PHE A 73 10.46 -0.58 -3.84
C PHE A 73 9.40 -1.14 -4.77
N THR A 74 8.24 -1.53 -4.21
CA THR A 74 7.09 -1.91 -5.03
C THR A 74 6.33 -0.65 -5.45
N VAL A 75 6.40 -0.32 -6.73
CA VAL A 75 5.61 0.76 -7.34
C VAL A 75 4.12 0.47 -7.11
N GLY A 76 3.43 1.40 -6.42
CA GLY A 76 2.00 1.29 -6.10
C GLY A 76 1.65 0.67 -4.74
N LYS A 77 2.62 0.17 -3.96
CA LYS A 77 2.35 -0.52 -2.67
C LYS A 77 2.59 0.34 -1.42
N GLN A 78 2.87 1.63 -1.57
CA GLN A 78 3.03 2.54 -0.42
C GLN A 78 2.30 3.86 -0.63
N ALA A 79 0.99 3.87 -0.36
CA ALA A 79 0.38 5.06 0.23
C ALA A 79 0.57 4.99 1.75
N ALA A 80 1.82 4.87 2.20
CA ALA A 80 2.13 4.99 3.62
C ALA A 80 2.08 6.49 3.95
N LEU A 81 0.95 6.95 4.50
CA LEU A 81 0.86 8.30 5.02
C LEU A 81 1.90 8.47 6.13
N SER A 82 2.70 9.54 6.07
CA SER A 82 3.57 9.90 7.17
C SER A 82 2.75 10.17 8.44
N SER A 83 3.37 10.05 9.62
CA SER A 83 2.69 10.35 10.90
C SER A 83 2.08 11.75 10.91
N THR A 84 2.72 12.71 10.25
CA THR A 84 2.21 14.07 10.11
C THR A 84 0.97 14.16 9.22
N GLU A 85 0.92 13.40 8.13
CA GLU A 85 -0.24 13.35 7.24
C GLU A 85 -1.41 12.63 7.89
N VAL A 86 -1.16 11.51 8.59
CA VAL A 86 -2.18 10.82 9.39
C VAL A 86 -2.77 11.77 10.43
N HIS A 87 -1.93 12.51 11.15
CA HIS A 87 -2.40 13.47 12.14
C HIS A 87 -3.25 14.59 11.51
N ARG A 88 -2.80 15.17 10.40
CA ARG A 88 -3.60 16.17 9.66
C ARG A 88 -4.91 15.57 9.19
N PHE A 89 -4.90 14.34 8.67
CA PHE A 89 -6.11 13.68 8.18
C PHE A 89 -7.13 13.49 9.30
N LYS A 90 -6.69 13.01 10.48
CA LYS A 90 -7.55 12.91 11.67
C LYS A 90 -8.16 14.26 12.04
N GLN A 91 -7.36 15.33 12.11
CA GLN A 91 -7.88 16.67 12.42
C GLN A 91 -8.92 17.16 11.41
N HIS A 92 -8.75 16.87 10.12
CA HIS A 92 -9.73 17.23 9.09
C HIS A 92 -11.00 16.38 9.22
N ASN A 93 -10.85 15.07 9.43
CA ASN A 93 -11.98 14.17 9.58
C ASN A 93 -12.81 14.49 10.84
N ASP A 94 -12.16 14.85 11.93
CA ASP A 94 -12.82 15.31 13.16
C ASP A 94 -13.72 16.53 12.92
N LYS A 95 -13.25 17.49 12.10
CA LYS A 95 -14.05 18.66 11.71
C LYS A 95 -15.22 18.26 10.83
N LEU A 96 -15.00 17.35 9.87
CA LEU A 96 -16.05 16.82 8.99
C LEU A 96 -17.12 16.08 9.79
N ILE A 97 -16.74 15.17 10.68
CA ILE A 97 -17.65 14.35 11.49
C ILE A 97 -18.49 15.23 12.41
N ARG A 98 -17.89 16.20 13.10
CA ARG A 98 -18.64 17.16 13.92
C ARG A 98 -19.65 17.97 13.09
N SER A 99 -19.22 18.44 11.91
CA SER A 99 -20.09 19.21 11.02
C SER A 99 -21.21 18.36 10.40
N LEU A 100 -20.94 17.08 10.11
CA LEU A 100 -21.92 16.13 9.62
C LEU A 100 -22.95 15.80 10.69
N GLY A 101 -22.51 15.46 11.90
CA GLY A 101 -23.38 15.19 13.05
C GLY A 101 -24.32 16.36 13.32
N ALA A 102 -23.79 17.59 13.44
CA ALA A 102 -24.59 18.78 13.64
C ALA A 102 -25.64 19.01 12.53
N ARG A 103 -25.25 18.82 11.25
CA ARG A 103 -26.18 18.98 10.12
C ARG A 103 -27.26 17.91 10.10
N LEU A 104 -26.89 16.65 10.34
CA LEU A 104 -27.86 15.55 10.45
C LEU A 104 -28.81 15.78 11.62
N SER A 105 -28.32 16.30 12.75
CA SER A 105 -29.18 16.63 13.89
C SER A 105 -30.22 17.67 13.59
N LEU A 106 -29.83 18.75 12.90
CA LEU A 106 -30.76 19.78 12.45
C LEU A 106 -31.80 19.20 11.49
N PHE A 107 -31.37 18.36 10.55
CA PHE A 107 -32.23 17.79 9.53
C PHE A 107 -33.23 16.76 10.09
N LEU A 108 -32.78 15.90 10.99
CA LEU A 108 -33.60 14.82 11.59
C LEU A 108 -34.34 15.27 12.86
N ARG A 109 -34.09 16.50 13.32
CA ARG A 109 -34.61 17.08 14.58
C ARG A 109 -34.35 16.16 15.77
N THR A 110 -33.12 15.67 15.86
CA THR A 110 -32.67 14.71 16.89
C THR A 110 -31.19 14.92 17.14
N GLU A 111 -30.76 14.93 18.41
CA GLU A 111 -29.34 15.07 18.74
C GLU A 111 -28.58 13.81 18.32
N LEU A 112 -27.53 14.00 17.52
CA LEU A 112 -26.65 12.96 17.01
C LEU A 112 -25.22 13.33 17.38
N MET A 113 -24.56 12.44 18.10
CA MET A 113 -23.13 12.50 18.36
C MET A 113 -22.42 11.52 17.44
N MET A 114 -21.35 11.98 16.81
CA MET A 114 -20.52 11.16 15.92
C MET A 114 -19.06 11.29 16.35
N GLU A 115 -18.35 10.17 16.35
CA GLU A 115 -16.95 10.07 16.74
C GLU A 115 -16.20 9.18 15.75
N GLN A 116 -14.95 9.54 15.44
CA GLN A 116 -14.07 8.70 14.63
C GLN A 116 -13.43 7.63 15.53
N VAL A 117 -13.84 6.36 15.34
CA VAL A 117 -13.30 5.24 16.12
C VAL A 117 -11.94 4.76 15.59
N SER A 118 -11.77 4.67 14.27
CA SER A 118 -10.53 4.20 13.65
C SER A 118 -10.22 4.94 12.35
N LEU A 119 -8.94 4.92 11.97
CA LEU A 119 -8.43 5.40 10.69
C LEU A 119 -7.32 4.45 10.25
N GLU A 120 -7.55 3.76 9.14
CA GLU A 120 -6.67 2.71 8.63
C GLU A 120 -6.48 2.87 7.12
N VAL A 121 -5.31 2.48 6.63
CA VAL A 121 -5.05 2.32 5.20
C VAL A 121 -5.29 0.85 4.87
N VAL A 122 -6.35 0.57 4.10
CA VAL A 122 -6.79 -0.79 3.77
C VAL A 122 -6.80 -0.95 2.25
N ASP A 123 -6.36 -2.11 1.78
CA ASP A 123 -6.51 -2.52 0.38
C ASP A 123 -8.00 -2.69 0.04
N LEU A 124 -8.42 -2.22 -1.13
CA LEU A 124 -9.81 -2.31 -1.56
C LEU A 124 -10.35 -3.76 -1.56
N ALA A 125 -9.54 -4.74 -1.97
CA ALA A 125 -9.94 -6.16 -1.96
C ALA A 125 -10.20 -6.67 -0.54
N LYS A 126 -9.41 -6.22 0.44
CA LYS A 126 -9.63 -6.52 1.86
C LYS A 126 -10.85 -5.78 2.40
N TYR A 127 -11.03 -4.52 2.03
CA TYR A 127 -12.18 -3.72 2.44
C TYR A 127 -13.51 -4.35 2.01
N VAL A 128 -13.61 -4.86 0.78
CA VAL A 128 -14.82 -5.55 0.27
C VAL A 128 -15.16 -6.78 1.11
N GLN A 129 -14.17 -7.48 1.67
CA GLN A 129 -14.39 -8.66 2.51
C GLN A 129 -14.85 -8.32 3.94
N GLN A 130 -14.59 -7.10 4.43
CA GLN A 130 -14.95 -6.70 5.80
C GLN A 130 -16.47 -6.64 6.03
N PHE A 131 -17.26 -6.63 4.96
CA PHE A 131 -18.68 -6.32 5.04
C PHE A 131 -19.54 -7.24 4.16
N PRO A 132 -19.85 -8.46 4.60
CA PRO A 132 -20.50 -9.48 3.79
C PRO A 132 -22.02 -9.28 3.56
N GLY A 133 -22.62 -8.19 4.04
CA GLY A 133 -24.07 -7.97 4.03
C GLY A 133 -24.54 -6.89 3.05
N GLU A 134 -25.86 -6.72 2.92
CA GLU A 134 -26.45 -5.60 2.18
C GLU A 134 -26.10 -4.27 2.87
N ARG A 135 -25.47 -3.36 2.11
CA ARG A 135 -25.04 -2.06 2.60
C ARG A 135 -25.57 -0.93 1.74
N HIS A 136 -25.90 0.19 2.38
CA HIS A 136 -26.25 1.40 1.66
C HIS A 136 -24.99 2.23 1.47
N MET A 137 -24.39 2.11 0.29
CA MET A 137 -23.17 2.83 -0.07
C MET A 137 -23.48 4.00 -1.00
N MET A 138 -23.02 5.19 -0.61
CA MET A 138 -23.09 6.41 -1.39
C MET A 138 -21.71 6.75 -1.92
N LEU A 139 -21.60 6.92 -3.23
CA LEU A 139 -20.37 7.38 -3.88
C LEU A 139 -20.43 8.89 -4.06
N PHE A 140 -19.34 9.57 -3.73
CA PHE A 140 -19.22 11.02 -3.90
C PHE A 140 -17.81 11.40 -4.37
N LYS A 141 -17.69 12.55 -5.02
CA LYS A 141 -16.40 13.13 -5.41
C LYS A 141 -16.19 14.43 -4.64
N ILE A 142 -15.01 14.60 -4.05
CA ILE A 142 -14.62 15.87 -3.43
C ILE A 142 -13.63 16.55 -4.38
N GLN A 143 -13.99 17.70 -4.93
CA GLN A 143 -13.01 18.52 -5.67
C GLN A 143 -12.05 19.22 -4.69
N PRO A 144 -10.75 19.37 -5.02
CA PRO A 144 -10.09 19.04 -6.30
C PRO A 144 -9.56 17.60 -6.38
N PHE A 145 -9.89 16.70 -5.44
CA PHE A 145 -9.35 15.34 -5.45
C PHE A 145 -9.85 14.54 -6.66
N GLU A 146 -8.93 13.90 -7.37
CA GLU A 146 -9.22 12.92 -8.42
C GLU A 146 -9.51 11.53 -7.81
N ALA A 147 -10.32 11.50 -6.76
CA ALA A 147 -10.69 10.29 -6.05
C ALA A 147 -12.22 10.22 -5.86
N ILE A 148 -12.74 8.99 -5.85
CA ILE A 148 -14.11 8.69 -5.47
C ILE A 148 -14.10 8.31 -3.98
N GLY A 149 -14.82 9.06 -3.17
CA GLY A 149 -15.14 8.70 -1.81
C GLY A 149 -16.36 7.78 -1.75
N ALA A 150 -16.36 6.88 -0.77
CA ALA A 150 -17.51 6.05 -0.45
C ALA A 150 -17.91 6.31 1.01
N LEU A 151 -19.20 6.56 1.23
CA LEU A 151 -19.81 6.60 2.56
C LEU A 151 -20.77 5.42 2.66
N ASP A 152 -20.58 4.60 3.68
CA ASP A 152 -21.39 3.42 3.87
C ASP A 152 -22.15 3.49 5.20
N ILE A 153 -23.46 3.29 5.13
CA ILE A 153 -24.38 3.26 6.26
C ILE A 153 -25.00 1.86 6.37
N SER A 154 -25.01 1.30 7.58
CA SER A 154 -25.69 0.03 7.83
C SER A 154 -27.19 0.13 7.52
N LYS A 155 -27.78 -0.94 7.00
CA LYS A 155 -29.21 -0.98 6.62
C LYS A 155 -30.15 -0.53 7.75
N PRO A 156 -29.98 -0.97 9.03
CA PRO A 156 -30.84 -0.50 10.11
C PRO A 156 -30.77 1.01 10.31
N LEU A 157 -29.56 1.58 10.31
CA LEU A 157 -29.38 3.01 10.49
C LEU A 157 -29.96 3.82 9.32
N ALA A 158 -29.78 3.34 8.09
CA ALA A 158 -30.35 3.98 6.91
C ALA A 158 -31.89 4.00 6.95
N LEU A 159 -32.53 2.90 7.37
CA LEU A 159 -33.98 2.83 7.53
C LEU A 159 -34.49 3.74 8.65
N THR A 160 -33.79 3.79 9.80
CA THR A 160 -34.12 4.73 10.88
C THR A 160 -34.04 6.19 10.42
N ILE A 161 -33.00 6.55 9.66
CA ILE A 161 -32.86 7.89 9.09
C ILE A 161 -34.02 8.17 8.13
N ALA A 162 -34.34 7.25 7.23
CA ALA A 162 -35.43 7.40 6.27
C ALA A 162 -36.80 7.55 6.95
N ASP A 163 -37.10 6.75 7.97
CA ASP A 163 -38.35 6.87 8.73
C ASP A 163 -38.49 8.25 9.37
N ARG A 164 -37.42 8.75 10.01
CA ARG A 164 -37.43 10.11 10.59
C ARG A 164 -37.59 11.21 9.53
N MET A 165 -36.99 11.04 8.35
CA MET A 165 -37.19 11.97 7.24
C MET A 165 -38.64 12.02 6.75
N LEU A 166 -39.37 10.91 6.87
CA LEU A 166 -40.79 10.81 6.52
C LEU A 166 -41.74 11.24 7.65
N GLY A 167 -41.19 11.72 8.78
CA GLY A 167 -41.96 12.15 9.95
C GLY A 167 -42.26 11.02 10.95
N GLY A 168 -41.69 9.84 10.74
CA GLY A 168 -41.74 8.71 11.67
C GLY A 168 -40.88 8.92 12.91
N LYS A 169 -40.90 7.94 13.82
CA LYS A 169 -40.22 8.03 15.13
C LYS A 169 -38.81 7.41 15.11
N GLY A 170 -38.43 6.71 14.05
CA GLY A 170 -37.11 6.11 13.86
C GLY A 170 -36.95 4.71 14.47
N PHE A 171 -38.02 3.91 14.52
CA PHE A 171 -38.01 2.54 15.07
C PHE A 171 -38.25 1.51 13.99
#